data_AF-A0A3N0BUK6-F1
#
_entry.id   AF-A0A3N0BUK6-F1
#
_cell.length_a   1.000
_cell.length_b   1.000
_cell.length_c   1.000
_cell.angle_alpha   90.00
_cell.angle_beta   90.00
_cell.angle_gamma   90.00
#
_symmetry.space_group_name_H-M   'P 1'
#
loop_
_entity.id
_entity.type
_entity.pdbx_description
1 polymer ?
#
loop_
_entity_poly.entity_id
_entity_poly.type
_entity_poly.pdbx_seq_one_letter_code
_entity_poly.pdbx_strand_id
1 'polypeptide(L)'
;MDINNFGRFNSDTWGNVGEWVMIVVTIITIVFLYITFREQRITNRTQVKKNDLDFILHLFDKLQSDFEGYLLVEDKKDFFGTTALYKYTKGIANTKNKHDAFHFYKNQLETDNIIYLTYSIDIIADLIKDASFDEQFKMLLTKKLKLFFKLKLEFPLGLLVKSFLLLEEDLAIEIRNFYNKYTDTPITKENLIPTENY
;
A
#
# COMPACT_ATOMS: atom_id res chain seq x y z
N MET A 1 -9.55 89.64 -7.06
CA MET A 1 -9.40 88.23 -7.46
C MET A 1 -9.34 87.43 -6.17
N ASP A 2 -10.49 86.96 -5.69
CA ASP A 2 -10.57 86.15 -4.46
C ASP A 2 -10.21 84.70 -4.80
N ILE A 3 -9.11 84.23 -4.23
CA ILE A 3 -8.59 82.86 -4.41
C ILE A 3 -9.24 81.87 -3.42
N ASN A 4 -10.16 82.33 -2.55
CA ASN A 4 -10.77 81.50 -1.51
C ASN A 4 -12.22 81.10 -1.82
N ASN A 5 -12.46 80.46 -2.96
CA ASN A 5 -13.74 79.80 -3.25
C ASN A 5 -13.64 78.28 -3.08
N PHE A 6 -13.08 77.82 -1.96
CA PHE A 6 -13.35 76.47 -1.49
C PHE A 6 -14.76 76.47 -0.91
N GLY A 7 -15.72 76.01 -1.73
CA GLY A 7 -17.10 75.80 -1.29
C GLY A 7 -17.15 74.97 0.00
N ARG A 8 -18.22 75.14 0.77
CA ARG A 8 -18.45 74.42 2.04
C ARG A 8 -18.11 72.94 1.87
N PHE A 9 -17.15 72.45 2.66
CA PHE A 9 -16.91 71.01 2.81
C PHE A 9 -18.18 70.38 3.35
N ASN A 10 -19.02 69.86 2.45
CA ASN A 10 -20.21 69.11 2.81
C ASN A 10 -19.74 67.77 3.40
N SER A 11 -20.09 67.48 4.65
CA SER A 11 -19.78 66.20 5.30
C SER A 11 -20.38 64.99 4.57
N ASP A 12 -21.37 65.22 3.71
CA ASP A 12 -21.99 64.22 2.84
C ASP A 12 -21.06 63.67 1.76
N THR A 13 -19.92 64.32 1.45
CA THR A 13 -18.98 63.82 0.43
C THR A 13 -17.94 62.85 0.99
N TRP A 14 -17.78 62.75 2.31
CA TRP A 14 -16.74 61.93 2.95
C TRP A 14 -17.28 60.66 3.62
N GLY A 15 -18.58 60.38 3.50
CA GLY A 15 -19.21 59.21 4.12
C GLY A 15 -19.28 59.31 5.66
N ASN A 16 -20.26 58.66 6.26
CA ASN A 16 -20.38 58.64 7.72
C ASN A 16 -19.22 57.79 8.31
N VAL A 17 -18.72 58.14 9.50
CA VAL A 17 -17.70 57.34 10.21
C VAL A 17 -18.12 55.87 10.32
N GLY A 18 -19.42 55.61 10.46
CA GLY A 18 -19.99 54.25 10.45
C GLY A 18 -19.75 53.47 9.15
N GLU A 19 -19.76 54.12 7.99
CA GLU A 19 -19.50 53.46 6.69
C GLU A 19 -18.03 53.07 6.57
N TRP A 20 -17.11 53.93 7.00
CA TRP A 20 -15.68 53.62 7.06
C TRP A 20 -15.37 52.50 8.05
N VAL A 21 -16.02 52.49 9.21
CA VAL A 21 -15.92 51.40 10.18
C VAL A 21 -16.40 50.08 9.58
N MET A 22 -17.53 50.08 8.86
CA MET A 22 -18.04 48.89 8.18
C MET A 22 -17.08 48.37 7.11
N ILE A 23 -16.45 49.25 6.32
CA ILE A 23 -15.45 48.87 5.32
C ILE A 23 -14.23 48.22 6.01
N VAL A 24 -13.72 48.82 7.08
CA VAL A 24 -12.57 48.28 7.83
C VAL A 24 -12.90 46.93 8.44
N VAL A 25 -14.07 46.79 9.10
CA VAL A 25 -14.52 45.52 9.66
C VAL A 25 -14.65 44.46 8.56
N THR A 26 -15.22 44.80 7.41
CA THR A 26 -15.36 43.87 6.27
C THR A 26 -14.00 43.40 5.76
N ILE A 27 -13.02 44.30 5.60
CA ILE A 27 -11.65 43.94 5.19
C ILE A 27 -11.01 43.00 6.22
N ILE A 28 -11.14 43.31 7.51
CA ILE A 28 -10.62 42.48 8.60
C ILE A 28 -11.29 41.10 8.57
N THR A 29 -12.61 41.02 8.37
CA THR A 29 -13.33 39.75 8.24
C THR A 29 -12.83 38.93 7.06
N ILE A 30 -12.60 39.54 5.90
CA ILE A 30 -12.03 38.85 4.72
C ILE A 30 -10.64 38.30 5.03
N VAL A 31 -9.78 39.07 5.71
CA VAL A 31 -8.44 38.62 6.12
C VAL A 31 -8.53 37.42 7.07
N PHE A 32 -9.42 37.47 8.07
CA PHE A 32 -9.62 36.35 8.99
C PHE A 32 -10.14 35.11 8.27
N LEU A 33 -11.13 35.24 7.38
CA LEU A 33 -11.63 34.12 6.57
C LEU A 33 -10.52 33.49 5.74
N TYR A 34 -9.67 34.30 5.11
CA TYR A 34 -8.53 33.80 4.35
C TYR A 34 -7.57 32.98 5.21
N ILE A 35 -7.22 33.46 6.40
CA ILE A 35 -6.36 32.73 7.35
C ILE A 35 -7.04 31.43 7.78
N THR A 36 -8.32 31.47 8.15
CA THR A 36 -9.08 30.28 8.55
C THR A 36 -9.13 29.24 7.44
N PHE A 37 -9.43 29.64 6.20
CA PHE A 37 -9.45 28.71 5.07
C PHE A 37 -8.07 28.12 4.77
N ARG A 38 -7.00 28.91 4.94
CA ARG A 38 -5.63 28.42 4.79
C ARG A 38 -5.32 27.34 5.82
N GLU A 39 -5.62 27.57 7.09
CA GLU A 39 -5.39 26.59 8.16
C GLU A 39 -6.24 25.34 7.98
N GLN A 40 -7.53 25.47 7.62
CA GLN A 40 -8.39 24.33 7.33
C GLN A 40 -7.83 23.45 6.20
N ARG A 41 -7.28 24.04 5.14
CA ARG A 41 -6.64 23.28 4.06
C ARG A 41 -5.40 22.52 4.54
N ILE A 42 -4.60 23.11 5.43
CA ILE A 42 -3.42 22.46 6.00
C ILE A 42 -3.85 21.30 6.90
N THR A 43 -4.82 21.52 7.79
CA THR A 43 -5.37 20.46 8.65
C THR A 43 -5.95 19.31 7.85
N ASN A 44 -6.75 19.58 6.81
CA ASN A 44 -7.33 18.53 5.98
C ASN A 44 -6.26 17.70 5.27
N ARG A 45 -5.21 18.33 4.73
CA ARG A 45 -4.08 17.61 4.12
C ARG A 45 -3.37 16.70 5.11
N THR A 46 -3.13 17.18 6.32
CA THR A 46 -2.50 16.39 7.39
C THR A 46 -3.40 15.23 7.83
N GLN A 47 -4.71 15.44 7.91
CA GLN A 47 -5.67 14.39 8.25
C GLN A 47 -5.73 13.30 7.19
N VAL A 48 -5.74 13.66 5.89
CA VAL A 48 -5.68 12.66 4.80
C VAL A 48 -4.42 11.81 4.91
N LYS A 49 -3.26 12.44 5.08
CA LYS A 49 -2.00 11.71 5.29
C LYS A 49 -2.05 10.79 6.50
N LYS A 50 -2.58 11.26 7.63
CA LYS A 50 -2.70 10.44 8.83
C LYS A 50 -3.62 9.24 8.60
N ASN A 51 -4.77 9.46 7.96
CA ASN A 51 -5.72 8.40 7.66
C ASN A 51 -5.13 7.36 6.69
N ASP A 52 -4.44 7.79 5.63
CA ASP A 52 -3.72 6.90 4.71
C ASP A 52 -2.71 6.03 5.48
N LEU A 53 -1.99 6.64 6.42
CA LEU A 53 -0.98 5.95 7.23
C LEU A 53 -1.61 4.95 8.17
N ASP A 54 -2.60 5.37 8.95
CA ASP A 54 -3.30 4.51 9.90
C ASP A 54 -3.93 3.31 9.18
N PHE A 55 -4.49 3.53 7.98
CA PHE A 55 -5.04 2.47 7.14
C PHE A 55 -3.96 1.49 6.65
N ILE A 56 -2.85 1.98 6.09
CA ILE A 56 -1.76 1.12 5.61
C ILE A 56 -1.13 0.33 6.77
N LEU A 57 -0.92 0.95 7.92
CA LEU A 57 -0.40 0.26 9.11
C LEU A 57 -1.36 -0.82 9.59
N HIS A 58 -2.66 -0.53 9.62
CA HIS A 58 -3.67 -1.54 9.93
C HIS A 58 -3.63 -2.73 8.97
N LEU A 59 -3.46 -2.49 7.67
CA LEU A 59 -3.30 -3.57 6.69
C LEU A 59 -2.01 -4.37 6.89
N PHE A 60 -0.91 -3.73 7.30
CA PHE A 60 0.31 -4.46 7.69
C PHE A 60 0.06 -5.39 8.88
N ASP A 61 -0.62 -4.89 9.92
CA ASP A 61 -0.92 -5.68 11.11
C ASP A 61 -1.89 -6.83 10.78
N LYS A 62 -2.86 -6.58 9.90
CA LYS A 62 -3.75 -7.61 9.38
C LYS A 62 -3.02 -8.67 8.57
N LEU A 63 -2.15 -8.27 7.63
CA LEU A 63 -1.28 -9.17 6.86
C LEU A 63 -0.41 -10.04 7.79
N GLN A 64 0.18 -9.42 8.82
CA GLN A 64 0.95 -10.14 9.83
C GLN A 64 0.09 -11.18 10.56
N SER A 65 -1.09 -10.78 11.03
CA SER A 65 -2.02 -11.64 11.75
C SER A 65 -2.52 -12.79 10.88
N ASP A 66 -2.85 -12.53 9.62
CA ASP A 66 -3.34 -13.55 8.68
C ASP A 66 -2.22 -14.53 8.34
N PHE A 67 -0.98 -14.05 8.22
CA PHE A 67 0.18 -14.91 8.05
C PHE A 67 0.43 -15.79 9.29
N GLU A 68 0.41 -15.21 10.49
CA GLU A 68 0.61 -15.97 11.73
C GLU A 68 -0.52 -16.98 11.98
N GLY A 69 -1.74 -16.64 11.55
CA GLY A 69 -2.91 -17.52 11.58
C GLY A 69 -2.89 -18.64 10.54
N TYR A 70 -1.92 -18.66 9.61
CA TYR A 70 -1.77 -19.75 8.65
C TYR A 70 -1.47 -21.06 9.39
N LEU A 71 -2.45 -21.97 9.42
CA LEU A 71 -2.41 -23.23 10.13
C LEU A 71 -2.20 -24.40 9.16
N LEU A 72 -1.33 -25.32 9.54
CA LEU A 72 -1.23 -26.64 8.92
C LEU A 72 -1.31 -27.71 10.01
N VAL A 73 -2.25 -28.64 9.88
CA VAL A 73 -2.41 -29.76 10.81
C VAL A 73 -1.84 -31.03 10.19
N GLU A 74 -0.79 -31.59 10.78
CA GLU A 74 -0.10 -32.78 10.29
C GLU A 74 0.24 -33.70 11.48
N ASP A 75 -0.09 -34.99 11.41
CA ASP A 75 0.17 -35.99 12.45
C ASP A 75 -0.29 -35.57 13.87
N LYS A 76 -1.48 -34.95 13.97
CA LYS A 76 -2.05 -34.40 15.22
C LYS A 76 -1.19 -33.28 15.86
N LYS A 77 -0.35 -32.62 15.06
CA LYS A 77 0.41 -31.44 15.46
C LYS A 77 -0.01 -30.25 14.61
N ASP A 78 -0.14 -29.12 15.28
CA ASP A 78 -0.49 -27.86 14.66
C ASP A 78 0.79 -27.07 14.40
N PHE A 79 0.96 -26.64 13.16
CA PHE A 79 2.04 -25.76 12.75
C PHE A 79 1.45 -24.41 12.35
N PHE A 80 2.20 -23.33 12.56
CA PHE A 80 1.76 -21.97 12.27
C PHE A 80 2.76 -21.18 11.42
N GLY A 81 2.27 -20.14 10.74
CA GLY A 81 3.06 -19.15 10.02
C GLY A 81 4.08 -19.75 9.07
N THR A 82 5.33 -19.28 9.14
CA THR A 82 6.43 -19.70 8.25
C THR A 82 6.64 -21.21 8.27
N THR A 83 6.52 -21.85 9.44
CA THR A 83 6.77 -23.29 9.59
C THR A 83 5.69 -24.12 8.91
N ALA A 84 4.42 -23.75 9.10
CA ALA A 84 3.30 -24.37 8.41
C ALA A 84 3.40 -24.18 6.91
N LEU A 85 3.63 -22.95 6.47
CA LEU A 85 3.75 -22.63 5.06
C LEU A 85 4.89 -23.41 4.40
N TYR A 86 6.08 -23.43 5.02
CA TYR A 86 7.22 -24.21 4.54
C TYR A 86 6.90 -25.71 4.43
N LYS A 87 6.27 -26.30 5.45
CA LYS A 87 5.90 -27.72 5.45
C LYS A 87 4.94 -28.04 4.32
N TYR A 88 3.91 -27.21 4.16
CA TYR A 88 2.93 -27.33 3.09
C TYR A 88 3.60 -27.27 1.71
N THR A 89 4.37 -26.21 1.43
CA THR A 89 5.00 -26.04 0.11
C THR A 89 6.09 -27.08 -0.16
N LYS A 90 6.80 -27.54 0.87
CA LYS A 90 7.75 -28.66 0.77
C LYS A 90 7.05 -29.97 0.43
N GLY A 91 5.89 -30.26 1.03
CA GLY A 91 5.08 -31.43 0.71
C GLY A 91 4.71 -31.47 -0.77
N ILE A 92 4.20 -30.36 -1.29
CA ILE A 92 3.91 -30.17 -2.71
C ILE A 92 5.17 -30.34 -3.57
N ALA A 93 6.29 -29.74 -3.17
CA ALA A 93 7.53 -29.77 -3.94
C ALA A 93 8.13 -31.18 -4.04
N ASN A 94 7.91 -32.03 -3.03
CA ASN A 94 8.41 -33.40 -3.00
C ASN A 94 7.55 -34.39 -3.82
N THR A 95 6.36 -34.00 -4.24
CA THR A 95 5.52 -34.85 -5.11
C THR A 95 6.17 -35.00 -6.48
N LYS A 96 6.31 -36.25 -6.94
CA LYS A 96 6.97 -36.60 -8.21
C LYS A 96 6.21 -36.08 -9.43
N ASN A 97 4.90 -36.30 -9.48
CA ASN A 97 4.05 -35.81 -10.56
C ASN A 97 3.64 -34.36 -10.29
N LYS A 98 4.16 -33.41 -11.07
CA LYS A 98 3.91 -31.98 -10.89
C LYS A 98 2.49 -31.56 -11.27
N HIS A 99 1.86 -32.25 -12.23
CA HIS A 99 0.46 -31.99 -12.57
C HIS A 99 -0.48 -32.42 -11.44
N ASP A 100 -0.29 -33.63 -10.89
CA ASP A 100 -1.12 -34.09 -9.76
C ASP A 100 -0.88 -33.23 -8.52
N ALA A 101 0.37 -32.84 -8.26
CA ALA A 101 0.72 -31.93 -7.17
C ALA A 101 0.02 -30.58 -7.31
N PHE A 102 -0.06 -30.05 -8.53
CA PHE A 102 -0.73 -28.79 -8.82
C PHE A 102 -2.26 -28.91 -8.71
N HIS A 103 -2.85 -29.99 -9.22
CA HIS A 103 -4.28 -30.26 -9.04
C HIS A 103 -4.67 -30.43 -7.57
N PHE A 104 -3.82 -31.09 -6.77
CA PHE A 104 -4.00 -31.15 -5.33
C PHE A 104 -3.90 -29.75 -4.73
N TYR A 105 -2.81 -29.01 -5.01
CA TYR A 105 -2.57 -27.66 -4.54
C TYR A 105 -3.76 -26.73 -4.77
N LYS A 106 -4.29 -26.66 -6.00
CA LYS A 106 -5.40 -25.77 -6.37
C LYS A 106 -6.69 -25.99 -5.56
N ASN A 107 -6.88 -27.17 -4.99
CA ASN A 107 -8.12 -27.57 -4.32
C ASN A 107 -8.00 -27.62 -2.78
N GLN A 108 -6.94 -27.06 -2.19
CA GLN A 108 -6.74 -27.01 -0.74
C GLN A 108 -7.02 -25.62 -0.17
N LEU A 109 -7.58 -25.56 1.04
CA LEU A 109 -7.81 -24.30 1.76
C LEU A 109 -6.51 -23.54 2.05
N GLU A 110 -5.44 -24.28 2.30
CA GLU A 110 -4.08 -23.76 2.49
C GLU A 110 -3.63 -22.93 1.29
N THR A 111 -4.00 -23.33 0.08
CA THR A 111 -3.68 -22.59 -1.15
C THR A 111 -4.45 -21.28 -1.23
N ASP A 112 -5.74 -21.28 -0.90
CA ASP A 112 -6.55 -20.06 -0.88
C ASP A 112 -5.95 -19.03 0.09
N ASN A 113 -5.47 -19.49 1.26
CA ASN A 113 -4.79 -18.64 2.22
C ASN A 113 -3.49 -18.06 1.67
N ILE A 114 -2.71 -18.84 0.91
CA ILE A 114 -1.49 -18.34 0.25
C ILE A 114 -1.85 -17.26 -0.78
N ILE A 115 -2.85 -17.51 -1.62
CA ILE A 115 -3.31 -16.56 -2.64
C ILE A 115 -3.81 -15.26 -2.00
N TYR A 116 -4.58 -15.37 -0.91
CA TYR A 116 -5.04 -14.22 -0.16
C TYR A 116 -3.87 -13.39 0.42
N LEU A 117 -2.83 -14.05 0.93
CA LEU A 117 -1.62 -13.38 1.41
C LEU A 117 -0.87 -12.66 0.27
N THR A 118 -0.76 -13.28 -0.91
CA THR A 118 -0.10 -12.64 -2.06
C THR A 118 -0.87 -11.41 -2.54
N TYR A 119 -2.21 -11.51 -2.65
CA TYR A 119 -3.04 -10.36 -3.00
C TYR A 119 -2.98 -9.24 -1.97
N SER A 120 -2.98 -9.59 -0.67
CA SER A 120 -2.87 -8.59 0.39
C SER A 120 -1.58 -7.78 0.26
N ILE A 121 -0.46 -8.42 -0.11
CA ILE A 121 0.81 -7.75 -0.35
C ILE A 121 0.72 -6.82 -1.57
N ASP A 122 0.12 -7.26 -2.67
CA ASP A 122 -0.04 -6.43 -3.87
C ASP A 122 -0.91 -5.20 -3.58
N ILE A 123 -2.04 -5.38 -2.90
CA ILE A 123 -2.94 -4.28 -2.51
C ILE A 123 -2.20 -3.26 -1.63
N ILE A 124 -1.46 -3.73 -0.62
CA ILE A 124 -0.67 -2.83 0.24
C ILE A 124 0.37 -2.06 -0.58
N ALA A 125 1.04 -2.73 -1.53
CA ALA A 125 2.03 -2.07 -2.39
C ALA A 125 1.41 -0.97 -3.26
N ASP A 126 0.25 -1.24 -3.86
CA ASP A 126 -0.48 -0.28 -4.68
C ASP A 126 -0.99 0.90 -3.85
N LEU A 127 -1.49 0.65 -2.63
CA LEU A 127 -1.89 1.70 -1.70
C LEU A 127 -0.72 2.58 -1.27
N ILE A 128 0.47 2.01 -1.01
CA ILE A 128 1.67 2.79 -0.69
C ILE A 128 2.06 3.69 -1.87
N LYS A 129 1.95 3.19 -3.10
CA LYS A 129 2.25 3.93 -4.33
C LYS A 129 1.32 5.13 -4.49
N ASP A 130 0.03 4.94 -4.28
CA ASP A 130 -1.00 5.95 -4.47
C ASP A 130 -1.18 6.90 -3.28
N ALA A 131 -0.64 6.56 -2.10
CA ALA A 131 -0.75 7.36 -0.90
C ALA A 131 -0.14 8.77 -1.05
N SER A 132 -0.68 9.72 -0.28
CA SER A 132 -0.31 11.14 -0.32
C SER A 132 1.02 11.49 0.39
N PHE A 133 1.87 10.49 0.65
CA PHE A 133 3.14 10.61 1.35
C PHE A 133 4.27 11.19 0.48
N ASP A 134 5.33 11.66 1.13
CA ASP A 134 6.59 11.93 0.45
C ASP A 134 7.30 10.63 0.04
N GLU A 135 8.18 10.72 -0.95
CA GLU A 135 8.87 9.57 -1.53
C GLU A 135 9.76 8.82 -0.54
N GLN A 136 10.37 9.51 0.43
CA GLN A 136 11.21 8.83 1.44
C GLN A 136 10.35 7.93 2.31
N PHE A 137 9.17 8.40 2.72
CA PHE A 137 8.26 7.62 3.53
C PHE A 137 7.64 6.45 2.75
N LYS A 138 7.25 6.66 1.47
CA LYS A 138 6.83 5.56 0.58
C LYS A 138 7.90 4.48 0.46
N MET A 139 9.17 4.90 0.29
CA MET A 139 10.31 3.99 0.23
C MET A 139 10.45 3.16 1.52
N LEU A 140 10.26 3.77 2.70
CA LEU A 140 10.32 3.05 3.98
C LEU A 140 9.22 1.99 4.09
N LEU A 141 7.96 2.34 3.74
CA LEU A 141 6.85 1.39 3.77
C LEU A 141 7.05 0.25 2.76
N THR A 142 7.50 0.59 1.55
CA THR A 142 7.83 -0.40 0.51
C THR A 142 8.93 -1.35 0.99
N LYS A 143 9.97 -0.82 1.64
CA LYS A 143 11.05 -1.63 2.20
C LYS A 143 10.55 -2.55 3.32
N LYS A 144 9.66 -2.07 4.18
CA LYS A 144 9.00 -2.90 5.22
C LYS A 144 8.24 -4.07 4.59
N LEU A 145 7.47 -3.81 3.54
CA LEU A 145 6.72 -4.85 2.80
C LEU A 145 7.66 -5.87 2.13
N LYS A 146 8.72 -5.40 1.46
CA LYS A 146 9.73 -6.28 0.86
C LYS A 146 10.43 -7.14 1.91
N LEU A 147 10.75 -6.58 3.07
CA LEU A 147 11.34 -7.34 4.19
C LEU A 147 10.39 -8.42 4.71
N PHE A 148 9.09 -8.11 4.82
CA PHE A 148 8.08 -9.10 5.18
C PHE A 148 8.10 -10.27 4.20
N PHE A 149 8.02 -10.00 2.89
CA PHE A 149 8.08 -11.03 1.85
C PHE A 149 9.38 -11.86 1.97
N LYS A 150 10.53 -11.19 2.03
CA LYS A 150 11.86 -11.81 2.09
C LYS A 150 11.99 -12.79 3.27
N LEU A 151 11.55 -12.38 4.45
CA LEU A 151 11.74 -13.16 5.68
C LEU A 151 10.72 -14.29 5.84
N LYS A 152 9.52 -14.15 5.26
CA LYS A 152 8.38 -15.02 5.58
C LYS A 152 7.88 -15.86 4.42
N LEU A 153 7.94 -15.33 3.20
CA LEU A 153 7.29 -15.91 2.03
C LEU A 153 8.26 -16.32 0.93
N GLU A 154 9.39 -15.63 0.78
CA GLU A 154 10.32 -15.87 -0.33
C GLU A 154 10.74 -17.34 -0.41
N PHE A 155 11.20 -17.92 0.69
CA PHE A 155 11.65 -19.31 0.65
C PHE A 155 10.51 -20.32 0.42
N PRO A 156 9.38 -20.29 1.17
CA PRO A 156 8.28 -21.21 0.91
C PRO A 156 7.65 -21.07 -0.47
N LEU A 157 7.43 -19.86 -0.98
CA LEU A 157 6.88 -19.64 -2.32
C LEU A 157 7.87 -20.02 -3.42
N GLY A 158 9.17 -19.81 -3.20
CA GLY A 158 10.20 -20.26 -4.13
C GLY A 158 10.16 -21.77 -4.38
N LEU A 159 9.76 -22.58 -3.39
CA LEU A 159 9.55 -24.03 -3.59
C LEU A 159 8.38 -24.32 -4.53
N LEU A 160 7.26 -23.59 -4.41
CA LEU A 160 6.11 -23.73 -5.30
C LEU A 160 6.45 -23.30 -6.71
N VAL A 161 7.07 -22.12 -6.87
CA VAL A 161 7.44 -21.58 -8.19
C VAL A 161 8.40 -22.53 -8.93
N LYS A 162 9.38 -23.11 -8.23
CA LYS A 162 10.25 -24.15 -8.82
C LYS A 162 9.48 -25.40 -9.21
N SER A 163 8.55 -25.83 -8.36
CA SER A 163 7.76 -27.06 -8.59
C SER A 163 6.80 -26.94 -9.76
N PHE A 164 6.29 -25.74 -10.00
CA PHE A 164 5.31 -25.43 -11.04
C PHE A 164 5.89 -24.66 -12.23
N LEU A 165 7.22 -24.57 -12.33
CA LEU A 165 7.91 -23.74 -13.32
C LEU A 165 7.50 -24.04 -14.77
N LEU A 166 7.27 -25.30 -15.09
CA LEU A 166 6.92 -25.74 -16.43
C LEU A 166 5.41 -25.73 -16.68
N LEU A 167 4.58 -25.50 -15.66
CA LEU A 167 3.14 -25.43 -15.80
C LEU A 167 2.73 -24.07 -16.38
N GLU A 168 1.77 -24.12 -17.30
CA GLU A 168 1.21 -22.96 -18.00
C GLU A 168 -0.21 -22.62 -17.52
N GLU A 169 -0.59 -23.15 -16.35
CA GLU A 169 -1.84 -22.84 -15.67
C GLU A 169 -1.80 -21.42 -15.10
N ASP A 170 -2.91 -20.68 -15.21
CA ASP A 170 -3.02 -19.27 -14.82
C ASP A 170 -2.52 -19.02 -13.38
N LEU A 171 -2.96 -19.85 -12.43
CA LEU A 171 -2.55 -19.72 -11.02
C LEU A 171 -1.05 -19.96 -10.82
N ALA A 172 -0.44 -20.90 -11.56
CA ALA A 172 1.01 -21.13 -11.48
C ALA A 172 1.80 -19.95 -12.07
N ILE A 173 1.27 -19.33 -13.13
CA ILE A 173 1.84 -18.12 -13.72
C ILE A 173 1.71 -16.94 -12.75
N GLU A 174 0.55 -16.77 -12.12
CA GLU A 174 0.29 -15.70 -11.16
C GLU A 174 1.22 -15.75 -9.95
N ILE A 175 1.35 -16.90 -9.29
CA ILE A 175 2.26 -17.09 -8.14
C ILE A 175 3.71 -16.78 -8.53
N ARG A 176 4.13 -17.19 -9.73
CA ARG A 176 5.47 -16.92 -10.26
C ARG A 176 5.69 -15.44 -10.56
N ASN A 177 4.72 -14.78 -11.18
CA ASN A 177 4.79 -13.34 -11.46
C ASN A 177 4.87 -12.54 -10.16
N PHE A 178 4.04 -12.89 -9.18
CA PHE A 178 4.11 -12.33 -7.83
C PHE A 178 5.48 -12.55 -7.21
N TYR A 179 5.99 -13.79 -7.18
CA TYR A 179 7.29 -14.09 -6.62
C TYR A 179 8.41 -13.25 -7.27
N ASN A 180 8.41 -13.20 -8.60
CA ASN A 180 9.41 -12.46 -9.38
C ASN A 180 9.33 -10.94 -9.20
N LYS A 181 8.16 -10.39 -8.85
CA LYS A 181 7.98 -8.96 -8.54
C LYS A 181 8.68 -8.55 -7.23
N TYR A 182 8.75 -9.45 -6.24
CA TYR A 182 9.21 -9.12 -4.89
C TYR A 182 10.57 -9.74 -4.50
N THR A 183 11.05 -10.74 -5.24
CA THR A 183 12.37 -11.34 -5.03
C THR A 183 13.49 -10.55 -5.70
N ASP A 184 14.69 -10.64 -5.13
CA ASP A 184 15.93 -10.19 -5.78
C ASP A 184 16.47 -11.26 -6.76
N THR A 185 15.95 -12.50 -6.70
CA THR A 185 16.41 -13.67 -7.48
C THR A 185 15.25 -14.30 -8.26
N PRO A 186 14.88 -13.72 -9.41
CA PRO A 186 13.72 -14.18 -10.16
C PRO A 186 13.92 -15.60 -10.70
N ILE A 187 12.85 -16.38 -10.60
CA ILE A 187 12.80 -17.76 -11.08
C ILE A 187 12.07 -17.77 -12.42
N THR A 188 12.82 -18.06 -13.48
CA THR A 188 12.32 -18.20 -14.86
C THR A 188 12.70 -19.57 -15.43
N LYS A 189 12.05 -19.97 -16.53
CA LYS A 189 12.42 -21.21 -17.25
C LYS A 189 13.90 -21.14 -17.67
N GLU A 190 14.36 -19.98 -18.13
CA GLU A 190 15.74 -19.71 -18.60
C GLU A 190 16.80 -19.79 -17.49
N ASN A 191 16.47 -19.39 -16.25
CA ASN A 191 17.43 -19.33 -15.15
C ASN A 191 17.65 -20.67 -14.42
N LEU A 192 16.82 -21.70 -14.69
CA LEU A 192 16.87 -23.00 -14.00
C LEU A 192 17.11 -24.19 -14.93
N ILE A 193 16.84 -24.04 -16.22
CA ILE A 193 17.32 -24.99 -17.23
C ILE A 193 18.80 -24.63 -17.42
N PRO A 194 19.76 -25.53 -17.17
CA PRO A 194 21.13 -25.27 -17.59
C PRO A 194 21.07 -24.93 -19.08
N THR A 195 21.65 -23.80 -19.48
CA THR A 195 21.91 -23.57 -20.90
C THR A 195 22.83 -24.68 -21.38
N GLU A 196 22.26 -25.81 -21.81
CA GLU A 196 22.89 -26.75 -22.72
C GLU A 196 23.00 -26.02 -24.05
N ASN A 197 23.95 -25.08 -24.10
CA ASN A 197 24.44 -24.48 -25.31
C ASN A 197 25.63 -25.32 -25.78
N TYR A 198 25.34 -26.15 -26.79
CA TYR A 198 26.23 -26.77 -27.77
C TYR A 198 27.19 -27.90 -27.33
#